data_AF-A0A3N9MXQ7-F1
#
_entry.id   AF-A0A3N9MXQ7-F1
#
_cell.length_a   1.000
_cell.length_b   1.000
_cell.length_c   1.000
_cell.angle_alpha   90.00
_cell.angle_beta   90.00
_cell.angle_gamma   90.00
#
_symmetry.space_group_name_H-M   'P 1'
#
loop_
_entity.id
_entity.type
_entity.pdbx_description
1 polymer ?
#
loop_
_entity_poly.entity_id
_entity_poly.type
_entity_poly.pdbx_seq_one_letter_code
_entity_poly.pdbx_strand_id
1 'polypeptide(L)'
;MNKKTTPEKKIRIGKSILDAAKAFLCWDMFPDLTIRLIQLQESVSYFHPPNDRSTIVLFCQKDNRDYSIPLFLLFHEIGHYIQYEQMKKAGTESLFWQHINTPTGKARSAFEQESWQKGKVYFNQFIEKNSLHPSILSAYDQYAKMSTESYHDLND
;
A
#
# COMPACT_ATOMS: atom_id res chain seq x y z
N MET A 1 3.88 42.54 -0.01
CA MET A 1 3.39 41.71 -1.14
C MET A 1 2.97 40.35 -0.60
N ASN A 2 1.67 40.11 -0.40
CA ASN A 2 1.15 38.79 -0.05
C ASN A 2 1.16 37.90 -1.30
N LYS A 3 2.07 36.92 -1.35
CA LYS A 3 2.00 35.85 -2.35
C LYS A 3 0.73 35.05 -2.06
N LYS A 4 -0.31 35.23 -2.88
CA LYS A 4 -1.44 34.29 -2.94
C LYS A 4 -0.86 32.94 -3.36
N THR A 5 -0.68 32.04 -2.40
CA THR A 5 -0.43 30.63 -2.69
C THR A 5 -1.63 30.12 -3.46
N THR A 6 -1.42 29.80 -4.73
CA THR A 6 -2.42 29.12 -5.55
C THR A 6 -2.72 27.79 -4.86
N PRO A 7 -3.99 27.43 -4.60
CA PRO A 7 -4.31 26.16 -3.99
C PRO A 7 -3.73 25.04 -4.86
N GLU A 8 -2.84 24.23 -4.29
CA GLU A 8 -2.28 23.08 -4.98
C GLU A 8 -3.44 22.22 -5.49
N LYS A 9 -3.47 22.00 -6.81
CA LYS A 9 -4.51 21.20 -7.44
C LYS A 9 -4.35 19.77 -6.95
N LYS A 10 -5.22 19.34 -6.04
CA LYS A 10 -5.26 17.96 -5.54
C LYS A 10 -5.36 17.00 -6.73
N ILE A 11 -4.32 16.20 -6.92
CA ILE A 11 -4.31 15.14 -7.94
C ILE A 11 -5.39 14.14 -7.55
N ARG A 12 -6.26 13.82 -8.48
CA ARG A 12 -7.24 12.75 -8.33
C ARG A 12 -6.81 11.56 -9.14
N ILE A 13 -6.83 10.38 -8.53
CA ILE A 13 -6.45 9.15 -9.18
C ILE A 13 -7.72 8.44 -9.65
N GLY A 14 -7.82 8.25 -10.96
CA GLY A 14 -8.91 7.46 -11.54
C GLY A 14 -8.70 5.96 -11.33
N LYS A 15 -9.80 5.19 -11.40
CA LYS A 15 -9.75 3.73 -11.27
C LYS A 15 -8.78 3.07 -12.28
N SER A 16 -8.67 3.62 -13.48
CA SER A 16 -7.76 3.12 -14.52
C SER A 16 -6.29 3.10 -14.07
N ILE A 17 -5.87 4.06 -13.25
CA ILE A 17 -4.50 4.10 -12.70
C ILE A 17 -4.31 2.99 -11.64
N LEU A 18 -5.32 2.72 -10.81
CA LEU A 18 -5.27 1.60 -9.87
C LEU A 18 -5.24 0.25 -10.59
N ASP A 19 -6.04 0.09 -11.64
CA ASP A 19 -6.05 -1.11 -12.47
C ASP A 19 -4.68 -1.31 -13.17
N ALA A 20 -4.08 -0.22 -13.67
CA ALA A 20 -2.73 -0.25 -14.25
C ALA A 20 -1.66 -0.61 -13.21
N ALA A 21 -1.76 -0.11 -11.98
CA ALA A 21 -0.85 -0.46 -10.89
C ALA A 21 -0.95 -1.95 -10.55
N LYS A 22 -2.16 -2.50 -10.46
CA LYS A 22 -2.36 -3.95 -10.30
C LYS A 22 -1.69 -4.74 -11.43
N ALA A 23 -1.88 -4.34 -12.68
CA ALA A 23 -1.29 -5.02 -13.84
C ALA A 23 0.24 -4.97 -13.78
N PHE A 24 0.81 -3.79 -13.53
CA PHE A 24 2.26 -3.61 -13.34
C PHE A 24 2.82 -4.55 -12.27
N LEU A 25 2.18 -4.61 -11.10
CA LEU A 25 2.65 -5.45 -10.00
C LEU A 25 2.54 -6.95 -10.29
N CYS A 26 1.43 -7.41 -10.89
CA CYS A 26 1.22 -8.84 -11.16
C CYS A 26 2.00 -9.35 -12.37
N TRP A 27 2.18 -8.55 -13.42
CA TRP A 27 2.73 -9.01 -14.70
C TRP A 27 4.18 -8.62 -14.89
N ASP A 28 4.57 -7.42 -14.44
CA ASP A 28 5.92 -6.92 -14.69
C ASP A 28 6.86 -7.20 -13.50
N MET A 29 6.35 -7.13 -12.26
CA MET A 29 7.20 -7.19 -11.06
C MET A 29 7.16 -8.53 -10.34
N PHE A 30 5.96 -9.09 -10.13
CA PHE A 30 5.76 -10.26 -9.27
C PHE A 30 4.79 -11.28 -9.90
N PRO A 31 5.26 -12.14 -10.81
CA PRO A 31 4.41 -13.11 -11.53
C PRO A 31 3.64 -14.09 -10.63
N ASP A 32 4.17 -14.35 -9.43
CA ASP A 32 3.57 -15.26 -8.45
C ASP A 32 2.59 -14.56 -7.49
N LEU A 33 2.50 -13.24 -7.53
CA LEU A 33 1.60 -12.44 -6.69
C LEU A 33 0.21 -12.34 -7.33
N THR A 34 -0.83 -12.57 -6.54
CA THR A 34 -2.22 -12.32 -6.94
C THR A 34 -2.76 -11.07 -6.26
N ILE A 35 -3.28 -10.11 -7.01
CA ILE A 35 -3.96 -8.92 -6.45
C ILE A 35 -5.45 -8.96 -6.79
N ARG A 36 -6.30 -8.97 -5.76
CA ARG A 36 -7.76 -8.93 -5.87
C ARG A 36 -8.26 -7.54 -5.46
N LEU A 37 -8.89 -6.82 -6.38
CA LEU A 37 -9.56 -5.55 -6.10
C LEU A 37 -11.05 -5.85 -5.89
N ILE A 38 -11.53 -5.69 -4.66
CA ILE A 38 -12.92 -5.96 -4.30
C ILE A 38 -13.63 -4.63 -4.08
N GLN A 39 -14.63 -4.34 -4.92
CA GLN A 39 -15.47 -3.16 -4.75
C GLN A 39 -16.57 -3.43 -3.74
N LEU A 40 -16.61 -2.64 -2.68
CA LEU A 40 -17.64 -2.72 -1.64
C LEU A 40 -18.66 -1.59 -1.83
N GLN A 41 -19.94 -1.96 -1.79
CA GLN A 41 -21.07 -1.01 -1.70
C GLN A 41 -21.59 -0.88 -0.27
N GLU A 42 -21.43 -1.95 0.53
CA GLU A 42 -21.84 -2.07 1.92
C GLU A 42 -20.93 -3.08 2.65
N SER A 43 -21.11 -3.26 3.95
CA SER A 43 -20.38 -4.26 4.73
C SER A 43 -20.73 -5.66 4.23
N VAL A 44 -19.74 -6.43 3.79
CA VAL A 44 -19.91 -7.80 3.31
C VAL A 44 -19.00 -8.76 4.08
N SER A 45 -19.43 -10.01 4.20
CA SER A 45 -18.60 -11.12 4.70
C SER A 45 -18.40 -12.14 3.58
N TYR A 46 -17.19 -12.65 3.43
CA TYR A 46 -16.88 -13.72 2.47
C TYR A 46 -15.74 -14.59 3.02
N PHE A 47 -15.82 -15.89 2.75
CA PHE A 47 -14.73 -16.83 3.04
C PHE A 47 -13.83 -16.95 1.81
N HIS A 48 -12.53 -16.75 1.99
CA HIS A 48 -11.54 -16.99 0.94
C HIS A 48 -10.81 -18.30 1.22
N PRO A 49 -10.88 -19.31 0.34
CA PRO A 49 -10.15 -20.56 0.56
C PRO A 49 -8.63 -20.31 0.57
N PRO A 50 -7.84 -21.17 1.23
CA PRO A 50 -6.38 -21.13 1.14
C PRO A 50 -5.94 -21.17 -0.32
N ASN A 51 -4.94 -20.38 -0.67
CA ASN A 51 -4.44 -20.26 -2.04
C ASN A 51 -2.92 -20.47 -2.03
N ASP A 52 -2.39 -21.22 -2.99
CA ASP A 52 -0.95 -21.57 -3.05
C ASP A 52 -0.05 -20.37 -3.38
N ARG A 53 -0.65 -19.21 -3.72
CA ARG A 53 0.04 -17.98 -4.10
C ARG A 53 -0.21 -16.86 -3.09
N SER A 54 0.84 -16.08 -2.81
CA SER A 54 0.73 -14.83 -2.06
C SER A 54 -0.34 -13.94 -2.69
N THR A 55 -1.31 -13.51 -1.88
CA THR A 55 -2.49 -12.78 -2.36
C THR A 55 -2.66 -11.49 -1.56
N ILE A 56 -2.70 -10.35 -2.26
CA ILE A 56 -3.13 -9.07 -1.70
C ILE A 56 -4.60 -8.89 -2.04
N VAL A 57 -5.42 -8.59 -1.04
CA VAL A 57 -6.83 -8.27 -1.21
C VAL A 57 -7.04 -6.82 -0.82
N LEU A 58 -7.41 -5.99 -1.79
CA LEU A 58 -7.66 -4.57 -1.59
C LEU A 58 -9.15 -4.28 -1.72
N PHE A 59 -9.73 -3.75 -0.64
CA PHE A 59 -11.10 -3.28 -0.64
C PHE A 59 -11.16 -1.82 -1.06
N CYS A 60 -12.03 -1.49 -2.01
CA CYS A 60 -12.25 -0.12 -2.44
C CYS A 60 -13.75 0.19 -2.53
N GLN A 61 -14.13 1.42 -2.19
CA GLN A 61 -15.51 1.86 -2.36
C GLN A 61 -15.87 1.92 -3.83
N LYS A 62 -17.01 1.36 -4.20
CA LYS A 62 -17.56 1.50 -5.55
C LYS A 62 -17.83 2.99 -5.85
N ASP A 63 -17.59 3.38 -7.10
CA ASP A 63 -17.85 4.74 -7.59
C ASP A 63 -17.07 5.86 -6.87
N ASN A 64 -16.00 5.50 -6.17
CA ASN A 64 -15.09 6.49 -5.58
C ASN A 64 -14.50 7.38 -6.70
N ARG A 65 -14.51 8.69 -6.48
CA ARG A 65 -13.96 9.68 -7.43
C ARG A 65 -12.44 9.82 -7.32
N ASP A 66 -11.83 9.26 -6.28
CA ASP A 66 -10.40 9.35 -6.01
C ASP A 66 -9.87 8.05 -5.40
N TYR A 67 -9.15 7.28 -6.21
CA TYR A 67 -8.53 6.00 -5.84
C TYR A 67 -7.10 6.17 -5.28
N SER A 68 -6.70 7.38 -4.86
CA SER A 68 -5.36 7.62 -4.29
C SER A 68 -5.09 6.75 -3.07
N ILE A 69 -6.02 6.66 -2.12
CA ILE A 69 -5.83 5.85 -0.90
C ILE A 69 -5.71 4.35 -1.23
N PRO A 70 -6.64 3.73 -2.00
CA PRO A 70 -6.45 2.36 -2.46
C PRO A 70 -5.11 2.14 -3.18
N LEU A 71 -4.69 3.09 -4.02
CA LEU A 71 -3.40 3.00 -4.70
C LEU A 71 -2.24 2.99 -3.70
N PHE A 72 -2.25 3.88 -2.70
CA PHE A 72 -1.19 3.95 -1.69
C PHE A 72 -1.14 2.68 -0.83
N LEU A 73 -2.31 2.21 -0.37
CA LEU A 73 -2.43 0.95 0.37
C LEU A 73 -1.94 -0.23 -0.46
N LEU A 74 -2.23 -0.28 -1.76
CA LEU A 74 -1.74 -1.35 -2.63
C LEU A 74 -0.20 -1.43 -2.61
N PHE A 75 0.50 -0.29 -2.71
CA PHE A 75 1.96 -0.27 -2.66
C PHE A 75 2.50 -0.54 -1.24
N HIS A 76 1.78 -0.18 -0.19
CA HIS A 76 2.10 -0.61 1.17
C HIS A 76 2.04 -2.13 1.33
N GLU A 77 0.98 -2.79 0.83
CA GLU A 77 0.88 -4.26 0.89
C GLU A 77 1.98 -4.96 0.09
N ILE A 78 2.49 -4.33 -0.98
CA ILE A 78 3.72 -4.80 -1.66
C ILE A 78 4.93 -4.76 -0.73
N GLY A 79 5.03 -3.76 0.14
CA GLY A 79 6.04 -3.70 1.19
C GLY A 79 6.01 -4.94 2.09
N HIS A 80 4.83 -5.32 2.56
CA HIS A 80 4.63 -6.53 3.37
C HIS A 80 4.94 -7.81 2.61
N TYR A 81 4.52 -7.90 1.35
CA TYR A 81 4.88 -9.03 0.49
C TYR A 81 6.41 -9.19 0.40
N ILE A 82 7.16 -8.10 0.24
CA ILE A 82 8.63 -8.16 0.16
C ILE A 82 9.23 -8.54 1.52
N GLN A 83 8.74 -7.99 2.63
CA GLN A 83 9.18 -8.38 3.98
C GLN A 83 8.99 -9.89 4.20
N TYR A 84 7.82 -10.41 3.84
CA TYR A 84 7.50 -11.83 3.93
C TYR A 84 8.48 -12.67 3.10
N GLU A 85 8.66 -12.36 1.82
CA GLU A 85 9.56 -13.10 0.93
C GLU A 85 11.02 -13.07 1.40
N GLN A 86 11.48 -11.95 1.95
CA GLN A 86 12.83 -11.83 2.51
C GLN A 86 13.01 -12.70 3.76
N MET A 87 12.07 -12.67 4.70
CA MET A 87 12.11 -13.48 5.92
C MET A 87 11.93 -14.96 5.62
N LYS A 88 11.06 -15.32 4.67
CA LYS A 88 10.90 -16.70 4.19
C LYS A 88 12.20 -17.25 3.61
N LYS A 89 12.89 -16.49 2.75
CA LYS A 89 14.20 -16.87 2.19
C LYS A 89 15.28 -17.00 3.27
N ALA A 90 15.21 -16.20 4.33
CA ALA A 90 16.13 -16.26 5.47
C ALA A 90 15.78 -17.36 6.50
N GLY A 91 14.66 -18.07 6.33
CA GLY A 91 14.18 -19.05 7.30
C GLY A 91 13.63 -18.45 8.59
N THR A 92 13.26 -17.16 8.58
CA THR A 92 12.78 -16.39 9.74
C THR A 92 11.32 -15.94 9.61
N GLU A 93 10.52 -16.68 8.84
CA GLU A 93 9.10 -16.36 8.59
C GLU A 93 8.28 -16.18 9.89
N SER A 94 8.63 -16.88 10.97
CA SER A 94 7.98 -16.69 12.27
C SER A 94 8.07 -15.25 12.80
N LEU A 95 9.15 -14.52 12.48
CA LEU A 95 9.30 -13.11 12.87
C LEU A 95 8.36 -12.21 12.09
N PHE A 96 8.09 -12.50 10.81
CA PHE A 96 7.09 -11.78 10.03
C PHE A 96 5.73 -11.85 10.72
N TRP A 97 5.30 -13.07 11.06
CA TRP A 97 4.03 -13.31 11.74
C TRP A 97 3.98 -12.67 13.12
N GLN A 98 5.09 -12.64 13.86
CA GLN A 98 5.17 -11.93 15.13
C GLN A 98 4.97 -10.42 14.95
N HIS A 99 5.69 -9.80 14.01
CA HIS A 99 5.62 -8.35 13.80
C HIS A 99 4.30 -7.88 13.22
N ILE A 100 3.71 -8.62 12.26
CA ILE A 100 2.45 -8.21 11.63
C ILE A 100 1.26 -8.29 12.59
N ASN A 101 1.32 -9.19 13.58
CA ASN A 101 0.29 -9.34 14.61
C ASN A 101 0.56 -8.50 15.87
N THR A 102 1.70 -7.80 15.95
CA THR A 102 1.96 -6.88 17.06
C THR A 102 1.08 -5.64 16.88
N PRO A 103 0.19 -5.29 17.83
CA PRO A 103 -0.81 -4.26 17.60
C PRO A 103 -0.24 -2.83 17.57
N THR A 104 0.73 -2.52 18.45
CA THR A 104 1.29 -1.17 18.63
C THR A 104 2.75 -1.21 19.10
N GLY A 105 3.35 -0.02 19.31
CA GLY A 105 4.68 0.13 19.89
C GLY A 105 5.80 0.29 18.86
N LYS A 106 7.02 0.53 19.35
CA LYS A 106 8.19 0.87 18.50
C LYS A 106 8.50 -0.19 17.44
N ALA A 107 8.42 -1.47 17.80
CA ALA A 107 8.68 -2.57 16.87
C ALA A 107 7.65 -2.62 15.74
N ARG A 108 6.36 -2.43 16.06
CA ARG A 108 5.27 -2.35 15.07
C ARG A 108 5.43 -1.15 14.16
N SER A 109 5.68 0.03 14.73
CA SER A 109 5.90 1.27 13.96
C SER A 109 7.07 1.14 12.99
N ALA A 110 8.20 0.56 13.42
CA ALA A 110 9.35 0.32 12.56
C ALA A 110 9.05 -0.69 11.43
N PHE A 111 8.35 -1.79 11.75
CA PHE A 111 7.94 -2.79 10.76
C PHE A 111 7.02 -2.20 9.68
N GLU A 112 6.06 -1.37 10.10
CA GLU A 112 5.12 -0.69 9.21
C GLU A 112 5.82 0.39 8.36
N GLN A 113 6.70 1.18 8.96
CA GLN A 113 7.51 2.16 8.25
C GLN A 113 8.39 1.50 7.18
N GLU A 114 9.01 0.36 7.50
CA GLU A 114 9.79 -0.41 6.53
C GLU A 114 8.90 -0.87 5.37
N SER A 115 7.69 -1.37 5.63
CA SER A 115 6.72 -1.74 4.60
C SER A 115 6.43 -0.57 3.66
N TRP A 116 6.11 0.61 4.20
CA TRP A 116 5.91 1.83 3.40
C TRP A 116 7.12 2.20 2.54
N GLN A 117 8.35 2.08 3.07
CA GLN A 117 9.58 2.39 2.31
C GLN A 117 9.85 1.38 1.20
N LYS A 118 9.67 0.07 1.46
CA LYS A 118 9.81 -0.96 0.42
C LYS A 118 8.75 -0.76 -0.67
N GLY A 119 7.51 -0.49 -0.29
CA GLY A 119 6.43 -0.16 -1.23
C GLY A 119 6.72 1.06 -2.11
N LYS A 120 7.33 2.10 -1.51
CA LYS A 120 7.69 3.35 -2.19
C LYS A 120 8.62 3.12 -3.39
N VAL A 121 9.55 2.17 -3.29
CA VAL A 121 10.47 1.84 -4.39
C VAL A 121 9.70 1.45 -5.66
N TYR A 122 8.71 0.56 -5.51
CA TYR A 122 7.88 0.10 -6.64
C TYR A 122 6.88 1.16 -7.07
N PHE A 123 6.39 1.98 -6.12
CA PHE A 123 5.51 3.09 -6.45
C PHE A 123 6.21 4.12 -7.33
N ASN A 124 7.47 4.46 -7.00
CA ASN A 124 8.28 5.37 -7.82
C ASN A 124 8.51 4.82 -9.24
N GLN A 125 8.83 3.53 -9.37
CA GLN A 125 8.96 2.88 -10.68
C GLN A 125 7.65 2.93 -11.48
N PHE A 126 6.50 2.72 -10.81
CA PHE A 126 5.18 2.82 -11.46
C PHE A 126 4.88 4.25 -11.93
N ILE A 127 5.19 5.25 -11.11
CA ILE A 127 5.03 6.68 -11.45
C ILE A 127 5.86 7.02 -12.69
N GLU A 128 7.13 6.62 -12.72
CA GLU A 128 8.04 6.84 -13.84
C GLU A 128 7.54 6.15 -15.11
N LYS A 129 7.19 4.86 -15.02
CA LYS A 129 6.68 4.07 -16.16
C LYS A 129 5.42 4.65 -16.78
N ASN A 130 4.53 5.23 -15.97
CA ASN A 130 3.26 5.77 -16.42
C ASN A 130 3.26 7.30 -16.58
N SER A 131 4.43 7.94 -16.45
CA SER A 131 4.58 9.40 -16.53
C SER A 131 3.60 10.16 -15.64
N LEU A 132 3.35 9.64 -14.43
CA LEU A 132 2.47 10.29 -13.46
C LEU A 132 3.15 11.51 -12.85
N HIS A 133 2.36 12.50 -12.43
CA HIS A 133 2.91 13.72 -11.87
C HIS A 133 3.62 13.43 -10.52
N PRO A 134 4.87 13.90 -10.31
CA PRO A 134 5.69 13.54 -9.14
C PRO A 134 5.07 13.86 -7.77
N SER A 135 4.18 14.86 -7.68
CA SER A 135 3.54 15.21 -6.40
C SER A 135 2.65 14.10 -5.83
N ILE A 136 2.29 13.08 -6.62
CA ILE A 136 1.62 11.88 -6.10
C ILE A 136 2.51 11.12 -5.10
N LEU A 137 3.84 11.18 -5.26
CA LEU A 137 4.79 10.57 -4.33
C LEU A 137 4.79 11.30 -2.99
N SER A 138 4.71 12.64 -3.02
CA SER A 138 4.57 13.44 -1.79
C SER A 138 3.26 13.13 -1.05
N ALA A 139 2.16 12.91 -1.77
CA ALA A 139 0.90 12.50 -1.18
C ALA A 139 0.97 11.09 -0.55
N TYR A 140 1.70 10.16 -1.18
CA TYR A 140 2.00 8.84 -0.61
C TYR A 140 2.81 8.95 0.68
N ASP A 141 3.89 9.74 0.69
CA ASP A 141 4.72 9.95 1.87
C ASP A 141 3.92 10.56 3.03
N GLN A 142 3.04 11.52 2.72
CA GLN A 142 2.16 12.12 3.72
C GLN A 142 1.18 11.08 4.29
N TYR A 143 0.56 10.26 3.45
CA TYR A 143 -0.36 9.22 3.89
C TYR A 143 0.34 8.13 4.71
N ALA A 144 1.54 7.72 4.30
CA ALA A 144 2.39 6.78 5.03
C ALA A 144 2.71 7.29 6.44
N LYS A 145 3.13 8.56 6.55
CA LYS A 145 3.42 9.20 7.84
C LYS A 145 2.20 9.19 8.76
N MET A 146 1.05 9.65 8.27
CA MET A 146 -0.21 9.66 9.04
C MET A 146 -0.61 8.25 9.50
N SER A 147 -0.39 7.24 8.65
CA SER A 147 -0.69 5.84 8.99
C SER A 147 0.23 5.32 10.09
N THR A 148 1.54 5.60 10.00
CA THR A 148 2.52 5.16 11.01
C THR A 148 2.35 5.84 12.36
N GLU A 149 1.87 7.10 12.37
CA GLU A 149 1.63 7.86 13.61
C GLU A 149 0.58 7.19 14.51
N SER A 150 -0.37 6.45 13.92
CA SER A 150 -1.43 5.76 14.66
C SER A 150 -0.94 4.61 15.58
N TYR A 151 0.31 4.15 15.43
CA TYR A 151 0.87 3.06 16.23
C TYR A 151 1.58 3.52 17.51
N HIS A 152 1.68 4.83 17.75
CA HIS A 152 2.34 5.40 18.92
C HIS A 152 1.41 5.55 20.15
N ASP A 153 0.11 5.28 20.03
CA ASP A 153 -0.90 5.72 21.01
C ASP A 153 -1.34 4.71 22.08
N LEU A 154 -0.61 3.62 22.34
CA LEU A 154 -0.94 2.72 23.45
C LEU A 154 0.30 2.36 24.26
N ASN A 155 0.56 3.17 25.30
CA ASN A 155 1.40 2.95 26.48
C ASN A 155 2.73 2.20 26.23
N ASP A 156 3.81 2.97 25.98
CA ASP A 156 5.15 2.61 26.46
C ASP A 156 5.16 2.60 28.00
#